data_AF-A0A5M5BXB6-F1
#
_entry.id   AF-A0A5M5BXB6-F1
#
_cell.length_a   1.000
_cell.length_b   1.000
_cell.length_c   1.000
_cell.angle_alpha   90.00
_cell.angle_beta   90.00
_cell.angle_gamma   90.00
#
_symmetry.space_group_name_H-M   'P 1'
#
loop_
_entity.id
_entity.type
_entity.pdbx_description
1 polymer ?
#
loop_
_entity_poly.entity_id
_entity_poly.type
_entity_poly.pdbx_seq_one_letter_code
_entity_poly.pdbx_strand_id
1 'polypeptide(L)'
;MNNLRKKVLMMTMAAVTLSAIAQQPVDYVNPIIGTNGMGHTFPGACTPFGWVQLSPDTDTIPHNINGAYQKNAYEYCAGYQYRDKTIVGFSHTHLSGTGHSDLGDILLMPAVGDVKLNPGRADYPEEGYRSRFDHATEKAVPGYYEVILDDYGIKAQLTATQRTGIHKYTFPKGKDGHLILDLVHGIYNYDGKVLWANLRVENDTLLTGYRITNGWARTNYTYFAISLSQPIKDYGYKDKEKVLYNGFWRRFKLEKNFPEITGRKIVAYFNFDTANNSELVVKVALSAVSTEGAIKNLHAEASGKSFEQLAEAARTDWNSELEHFEIEGTPDQKAMFYTSLYHTMINPSVYMDVDGSYRGLDHNIHRAEGFTNYTIFSLWDTYRAEHPFLNLVKPGRNADMVESMIKHEQQSVHGMLPIWSLMGNENWCMSGYHAVSVLADAITKGVFSNVDEALAAMVSTSTVPYYEGIADYMKLGYIPLDKSGTAASSTLEYAYDDWTIYQTALKAGNKEIAETYRKRALNYRTIYDTSIGFARPRYSDGSFKKEFDVLQTYGEGFIEGNSWNFSFHVPHDVFGMIDLMGGE
;
A
#
# COMPACT_ATOMS: atom_id res chain seq x y z
N MET A 1 -70.43 -49.74 32.88
CA MET A 1 -70.47 -48.27 33.10
C MET A 1 -69.15 -47.84 33.72
N ASN A 2 -68.54 -46.75 33.23
CA ASN A 2 -67.74 -45.69 33.91
C ASN A 2 -66.83 -46.07 35.12
N ASN A 3 -65.68 -45.44 35.46
CA ASN A 3 -64.86 -44.31 34.95
C ASN A 3 -63.46 -44.43 35.65
N LEU A 4 -62.43 -43.58 35.56
CA LEU A 4 -62.22 -42.23 35.01
C LEU A 4 -60.77 -42.13 34.44
N ARG A 5 -60.26 -40.93 34.13
CA ARG A 5 -58.86 -40.65 33.71
C ARG A 5 -58.08 -39.88 34.79
N LYS A 6 -56.76 -40.10 34.87
CA LYS A 6 -55.79 -39.10 35.36
C LYS A 6 -54.94 -38.62 34.17
N LYS A 7 -54.77 -37.30 34.03
CA LYS A 7 -53.77 -36.67 33.15
C LYS A 7 -52.82 -35.86 34.04
N VAL A 8 -51.52 -36.03 33.85
CA VAL A 8 -50.51 -35.04 34.25
C VAL A 8 -49.90 -34.53 32.96
N LEU A 9 -49.94 -33.22 32.75
CA LEU A 9 -49.36 -32.57 31.58
C LEU A 9 -48.05 -31.91 32.02
N MET A 10 -46.92 -32.47 31.60
CA MET A 10 -45.62 -31.80 31.75
C MET A 10 -45.41 -30.93 30.52
N MET A 11 -45.34 -29.61 30.72
CA MET A 11 -45.17 -28.64 29.63
C MET A 11 -43.79 -28.01 29.77
N THR A 12 -42.80 -28.60 29.12
CA THR A 12 -41.42 -28.09 29.07
C THR A 12 -41.37 -26.88 28.13
N MET A 13 -41.32 -25.68 28.70
CA MET A 13 -41.20 -24.44 27.93
C MET A 13 -39.72 -24.22 27.59
N ALA A 14 -39.32 -24.56 26.37
CA ALA A 14 -37.98 -24.29 25.88
C ALA A 14 -37.81 -22.78 25.64
N ALA A 15 -37.07 -22.10 26.51
CA ALA A 15 -36.70 -20.71 26.32
C ALA A 15 -35.65 -20.61 25.21
N VAL A 16 -36.09 -20.26 23.99
CA VAL A 16 -35.18 -19.86 22.92
C VAL A 16 -34.69 -18.45 23.23
N THR A 17 -33.52 -18.36 23.86
CA THR A 17 -32.78 -17.09 23.97
C THR A 17 -32.28 -16.71 22.58
N LEU A 18 -33.01 -15.83 21.88
CA LEU A 18 -32.41 -15.05 20.81
C LEU A 18 -31.36 -14.12 21.46
N SER A 19 -30.10 -14.54 21.44
CA SER A 19 -29.00 -13.61 21.61
C SER A 19 -29.01 -12.66 20.43
N ALA A 20 -29.51 -11.43 20.65
CA ALA A 20 -29.27 -10.35 19.70
C ALA A 20 -27.75 -10.14 19.64
N ILE A 21 -27.14 -10.44 18.50
CA ILE A 21 -25.73 -10.14 18.26
C ILE A 21 -25.64 -8.61 18.23
N ALA A 22 -24.97 -8.03 19.24
CA ALA A 22 -24.72 -6.60 19.27
C ALA A 22 -23.83 -6.22 18.08
N GLN A 23 -24.18 -5.12 17.40
CA GLN A 23 -23.43 -4.66 16.23
C GLN A 23 -22.00 -4.31 16.62
N GLN A 24 -21.02 -4.94 15.97
CA GLN A 24 -19.61 -4.81 16.32
C GLN A 24 -18.98 -3.59 15.62
N PRO A 25 -17.87 -3.02 16.15
CA PRO A 25 -17.10 -1.95 15.50
C PRO A 25 -16.81 -2.20 14.00
N VAL A 26 -16.44 -3.43 13.66
CA VAL A 26 -16.17 -3.85 12.26
C VAL A 26 -17.39 -3.74 11.33
N ASP A 27 -18.62 -3.78 11.86
CA ASP A 27 -19.86 -3.70 11.07
C ASP A 27 -20.23 -2.28 10.62
N TYR A 28 -19.53 -1.26 11.13
CA TYR A 28 -19.72 0.13 10.67
C TYR A 28 -18.80 0.50 9.51
N VAL A 29 -17.72 -0.25 9.26
CA VAL A 29 -16.73 0.07 8.24
C VAL A 29 -17.29 -0.14 6.83
N ASN A 30 -17.06 0.83 5.95
CA ASN A 30 -17.45 0.76 4.55
C ASN A 30 -16.24 1.02 3.63
N PRO A 31 -15.52 -0.02 3.17
CA PRO A 31 -14.34 0.12 2.29
C PRO A 31 -14.61 0.79 0.94
N ILE A 32 -15.87 1.05 0.56
CA ILE A 32 -16.22 1.83 -0.64
C ILE A 32 -15.92 3.33 -0.45
N ILE A 33 -15.83 3.84 0.79
CA ILE A 33 -15.52 5.25 1.04
C ILE A 33 -14.09 5.56 0.56
N GLY A 34 -13.95 6.61 -0.26
CA GLY A 34 -12.68 6.98 -0.92
C GLY A 34 -12.44 6.34 -2.29
N THR A 35 -13.23 5.33 -2.68
CA THR A 35 -13.06 4.62 -3.98
C THR A 35 -13.65 5.35 -5.19
N ASN A 36 -14.21 6.55 -4.99
CA ASN A 36 -14.74 7.41 -6.04
C ASN A 36 -14.06 8.79 -5.99
N GLY A 37 -13.74 9.35 -7.16
CA GLY A 37 -12.96 10.58 -7.24
C GLY A 37 -11.51 10.34 -6.79
N MET A 38 -10.91 11.36 -6.16
CA MET A 38 -9.48 11.39 -5.83
C MET A 38 -9.15 10.93 -4.40
N GLY A 39 -10.00 10.08 -3.79
CA GLY A 39 -9.68 9.46 -2.50
C GLY A 39 -8.69 8.30 -2.63
N HIS A 40 -8.63 7.67 -3.80
CA HIS A 40 -7.70 6.59 -4.16
C HIS A 40 -7.60 5.48 -3.10
N THR A 41 -8.73 5.03 -2.56
CA THR A 41 -8.80 3.80 -1.75
C THR A 41 -9.27 2.64 -2.62
N PHE A 42 -9.14 1.41 -2.11
CA PHE A 42 -9.57 0.19 -2.79
C PHE A 42 -10.56 -0.60 -1.89
N PRO A 43 -11.56 -1.30 -2.48
CA PRO A 43 -12.57 -2.03 -1.73
C PRO A 43 -12.19 -3.47 -1.37
N GLY A 44 -11.02 -3.93 -1.82
CA GLY A 44 -10.53 -5.30 -1.67
C GLY A 44 -10.27 -5.77 -0.23
N ALA A 45 -10.02 -7.07 -0.11
CA ALA A 45 -9.70 -7.71 1.15
C ALA A 45 -8.22 -7.55 1.54
N CYS A 46 -7.98 -6.99 2.72
CA CYS A 46 -6.68 -6.97 3.40
C CYS A 46 -6.88 -7.29 4.89
N THR A 47 -5.79 -7.56 5.62
CA THR A 47 -5.78 -7.59 7.09
C THR A 47 -5.04 -6.37 7.65
N PRO A 48 -5.17 -6.04 8.95
CA PRO A 48 -4.47 -4.90 9.55
C PRO A 48 -2.96 -4.97 9.33
N PHE A 49 -2.42 -3.93 8.68
CA PHE A 49 -1.02 -3.78 8.26
C PHE A 49 -0.50 -4.97 7.41
N GLY A 50 -1.41 -5.66 6.71
CA GLY A 50 -1.09 -6.76 5.81
C GLY A 50 -0.37 -6.29 4.56
N TRP A 51 0.49 -7.16 3.99
CA TRP A 51 1.12 -6.92 2.70
C TRP A 51 0.15 -7.18 1.55
N VAL A 52 -0.58 -8.30 1.63
CA VAL A 52 -1.59 -8.61 0.62
C VAL A 52 -2.79 -7.68 0.78
N GLN A 53 -3.09 -7.01 -0.31
CA GLN A 53 -4.23 -6.13 -0.50
C GLN A 53 -4.94 -6.64 -1.76
N LEU A 54 -5.80 -7.64 -1.58
CA LEU A 54 -6.41 -8.39 -2.67
C LEU A 54 -7.70 -7.68 -3.12
N SER A 55 -7.60 -6.92 -4.22
CA SER A 55 -8.66 -6.04 -4.71
C SER A 55 -8.98 -6.24 -6.19
N PRO A 56 -10.21 -5.98 -6.64
CA PRO A 56 -10.50 -5.72 -8.06
C PRO A 56 -9.72 -4.52 -8.60
N ASP A 57 -9.24 -4.65 -9.83
CA ASP A 57 -8.80 -3.55 -10.71
C ASP A 57 -9.93 -3.24 -11.72
N THR A 58 -10.34 -1.98 -11.88
CA THR A 58 -11.42 -1.60 -12.81
C THR A 58 -10.95 -1.11 -14.16
N ASP A 59 -9.69 -0.66 -14.30
CA ASP A 59 -9.12 -0.36 -15.62
C ASP A 59 -7.61 -0.60 -15.75
N THR A 60 -7.11 -0.51 -16.98
CA THR A 60 -5.71 -0.73 -17.38
C THR A 60 -5.14 0.51 -18.09
N ILE A 61 -5.54 1.72 -17.66
CA ILE A 61 -5.05 2.96 -18.26
C ILE A 61 -3.52 3.04 -18.04
N PRO A 62 -2.71 3.09 -19.11
CA PRO A 62 -1.26 3.10 -18.96
C PRO A 62 -0.78 4.46 -18.45
N HIS A 63 0.24 4.48 -17.59
CA HIS A 63 0.92 5.69 -17.11
C HIS A 63 1.37 6.57 -18.28
N ASN A 64 1.97 5.98 -19.33
CA ASN A 64 2.41 6.71 -20.50
C ASN A 64 2.29 5.90 -21.80
N ILE A 65 2.06 6.62 -22.90
CA ILE A 65 2.04 6.10 -24.27
C ILE A 65 3.06 6.91 -25.07
N ASN A 66 4.02 6.24 -25.72
CA ASN A 66 5.10 6.87 -26.50
C ASN A 66 5.86 7.98 -25.71
N GLY A 67 6.06 7.79 -24.41
CA GLY A 67 6.70 8.75 -23.51
C GLY A 67 5.81 9.89 -22.99
N ALA A 68 4.56 10.02 -23.47
CA ALA A 68 3.61 11.02 -22.99
C ALA A 68 2.73 10.46 -21.86
N TYR A 69 2.70 11.15 -20.72
CA TYR A 69 1.86 10.81 -19.57
C TYR A 69 0.35 10.86 -19.90
N GLN A 70 -0.41 9.86 -19.45
CA GLN A 70 -1.87 9.80 -19.62
C GLN A 70 -2.55 10.28 -18.34
N LYS A 71 -3.16 11.48 -18.40
CA LYS A 71 -3.73 12.14 -17.20
C LYS A 71 -4.74 11.27 -16.44
N ASN A 72 -5.59 10.53 -17.16
CA ASN A 72 -6.62 9.68 -16.56
C ASN A 72 -6.02 8.54 -15.71
N ALA A 73 -4.76 8.16 -15.92
CA ALA A 73 -4.12 7.12 -15.10
C ALA A 73 -3.97 7.54 -13.62
N TYR A 74 -3.98 8.86 -13.33
CA TYR A 74 -4.03 9.41 -11.97
C TYR A 74 -5.26 8.94 -11.20
N GLU A 75 -6.41 8.84 -11.88
CA GLU A 75 -7.67 8.38 -11.25
C GLU A 75 -7.55 6.95 -10.73
N TYR A 76 -6.64 6.15 -11.28
CA TYR A 76 -6.51 4.72 -10.97
C TYR A 76 -5.37 4.43 -9.99
N CYS A 77 -4.93 5.38 -9.16
CA CYS A 77 -3.80 5.15 -8.25
C CYS A 77 -3.98 3.97 -7.27
N ALA A 78 -5.22 3.53 -7.01
CA ALA A 78 -5.53 2.33 -6.22
C ALA A 78 -6.22 1.21 -7.03
N GLY A 79 -6.07 1.21 -8.37
CA GLY A 79 -6.60 0.17 -9.27
C GLY A 79 -8.11 0.22 -9.54
N TYR A 80 -8.90 0.71 -8.58
CA TYR A 80 -10.36 0.69 -8.62
C TYR A 80 -10.97 2.11 -8.65
N GLN A 81 -12.05 2.28 -9.43
CA GLN A 81 -12.92 3.45 -9.39
C GLN A 81 -14.40 3.05 -9.37
N TYR A 82 -15.13 3.47 -8.33
CA TYR A 82 -16.53 3.08 -8.10
C TYR A 82 -17.50 3.49 -9.22
N ARG A 83 -17.16 4.48 -10.05
CA ARG A 83 -18.01 4.85 -11.20
C ARG A 83 -18.00 3.80 -12.31
N ASP A 84 -16.97 2.95 -12.37
CA ASP A 84 -16.76 2.02 -13.47
C ASP A 84 -17.76 0.88 -13.47
N LYS A 85 -17.90 0.22 -14.61
CA LYS A 85 -18.89 -0.86 -14.84
C LYS A 85 -18.25 -2.15 -15.31
N THR A 86 -16.92 -2.25 -15.20
CA THR A 86 -16.15 -3.44 -15.56
C THR A 86 -15.00 -3.69 -14.58
N ILE A 87 -14.67 -4.96 -14.35
CA ILE A 87 -13.48 -5.42 -13.62
C ILE A 87 -12.54 -6.11 -14.60
N VAL A 88 -11.27 -5.70 -14.57
CA VAL A 88 -10.14 -6.32 -15.30
C VAL A 88 -9.86 -7.71 -14.74
N GLY A 89 -9.77 -7.77 -13.41
CA GLY A 89 -9.44 -8.96 -12.61
C GLY A 89 -9.08 -8.52 -11.19
N PHE A 90 -8.40 -9.39 -10.46
CA PHE A 90 -8.07 -9.20 -9.05
C PHE A 90 -6.56 -9.35 -8.84
N SER A 91 -5.89 -8.29 -8.40
CA SER A 91 -4.45 -8.28 -8.10
C SER A 91 -4.18 -8.18 -6.59
N HIS A 92 -2.94 -8.43 -6.16
CA HIS A 92 -2.63 -8.77 -4.76
C HIS A 92 -1.93 -7.67 -3.96
N THR A 93 -1.55 -6.57 -4.60
CA THR A 93 -0.77 -5.48 -4.01
C THR A 93 -1.29 -4.13 -4.52
N HIS A 94 -1.62 -3.24 -3.59
CA HIS A 94 -2.19 -1.93 -3.88
C HIS A 94 -1.53 -0.86 -2.99
N LEU A 95 -1.91 0.40 -3.19
CA LEU A 95 -1.62 1.53 -2.31
C LEU A 95 -2.95 2.19 -1.94
N SER A 96 -3.08 2.69 -0.71
CA SER A 96 -4.26 3.39 -0.23
C SER A 96 -3.98 4.88 -0.05
N GLY A 97 -4.79 5.74 -0.68
CA GLY A 97 -4.75 7.20 -0.50
C GLY A 97 -3.64 7.94 -1.24
N THR A 98 -2.88 7.29 -2.13
CA THR A 98 -1.67 7.90 -2.73
C THR A 98 -1.98 8.77 -3.96
N GLY A 99 -1.25 9.89 -4.08
CA GLY A 99 -1.23 10.75 -5.29
C GLY A 99 -0.34 10.24 -6.43
N HIS A 100 0.39 9.15 -6.20
CA HIS A 100 1.10 8.39 -7.22
C HIS A 100 0.81 6.89 -7.04
N SER A 101 1.34 6.02 -7.89
CA SER A 101 1.02 4.59 -7.81
C SER A 101 2.10 3.66 -8.35
N ASP A 102 1.98 2.40 -7.95
CA ASP A 102 2.74 1.27 -8.45
C ASP A 102 1.93 -0.01 -8.15
N LEU A 103 2.59 -1.18 -8.17
CA LEU A 103 2.00 -2.45 -7.75
C LEU A 103 0.91 -2.93 -8.73
N GLY A 104 -0.20 -3.49 -8.24
CA GLY A 104 -1.13 -4.29 -9.03
C GLY A 104 -0.49 -5.63 -9.45
N ASP A 105 0.28 -6.26 -8.57
CA ASP A 105 1.03 -7.47 -8.88
C ASP A 105 0.14 -8.72 -8.89
N ILE A 106 0.46 -9.64 -9.81
CA ILE A 106 -0.13 -10.99 -9.92
C ILE A 106 -1.66 -10.92 -10.12
N LEU A 107 -2.13 -10.40 -11.27
CA LEU A 107 -3.57 -10.35 -11.56
C LEU A 107 -4.11 -11.74 -11.93
N LEU A 108 -5.22 -12.11 -11.27
CA LEU A 108 -6.03 -13.28 -11.60
C LEU A 108 -7.40 -12.87 -12.12
N MET A 109 -7.90 -13.57 -13.15
CA MET A 109 -9.26 -13.39 -13.65
C MET A 109 -9.90 -14.75 -14.00
N PRO A 110 -11.01 -15.16 -13.36
CA PRO A 110 -11.75 -16.36 -13.72
C PRO A 110 -12.72 -16.09 -14.88
N ALA A 111 -12.84 -17.03 -15.82
CA ALA A 111 -13.72 -16.90 -16.98
C ALA A 111 -14.26 -18.25 -17.48
N VAL A 112 -15.28 -18.21 -18.33
CA VAL A 112 -15.84 -19.36 -19.06
C VAL A 112 -15.94 -19.06 -20.55
N GLY A 113 -15.95 -20.10 -21.39
CA GLY A 113 -15.98 -19.96 -22.85
C GLY A 113 -14.57 -19.79 -23.43
N ASP A 114 -14.44 -18.98 -24.48
CA ASP A 114 -13.18 -18.79 -25.21
C ASP A 114 -12.10 -18.14 -24.34
N VAL A 115 -10.92 -18.76 -24.31
CA VAL A 115 -9.74 -18.22 -23.59
C VAL A 115 -9.23 -16.97 -24.29
N LYS A 116 -9.32 -15.82 -23.62
CA LYS A 116 -8.80 -14.54 -24.09
C LYS A 116 -7.63 -14.11 -23.21
N LEU A 117 -6.50 -13.75 -23.83
CA LEU A 117 -5.25 -13.39 -23.12
C LEU A 117 -4.97 -11.88 -23.19
N ASN A 118 -6.01 -11.04 -23.23
CA ASN A 118 -5.90 -9.59 -23.21
C ASN A 118 -7.07 -9.00 -22.41
N PRO A 119 -6.91 -7.86 -21.72
CA PRO A 119 -7.94 -7.30 -20.86
C PRO A 119 -9.13 -6.69 -21.61
N GLY A 120 -9.03 -6.42 -22.92
CA GLY A 120 -10.04 -5.64 -23.63
C GLY A 120 -10.13 -4.19 -23.12
N ARG A 121 -11.11 -3.45 -23.63
CA ARG A 121 -11.35 -2.04 -23.26
C ARG A 121 -12.63 -1.92 -22.42
N ALA A 122 -12.73 -0.92 -21.56
CA ALA A 122 -13.92 -0.72 -20.72
C ALA A 122 -15.23 -0.60 -21.54
N ASP A 123 -15.18 0.10 -22.68
CA ASP A 123 -16.31 0.24 -23.62
C ASP A 123 -16.59 -1.02 -24.47
N TYR A 124 -15.61 -1.93 -24.57
CA TYR A 124 -15.63 -3.13 -25.43
C TYR A 124 -15.04 -4.35 -24.68
N PRO A 125 -15.60 -4.75 -23.54
CA PRO A 125 -15.01 -5.80 -22.69
C PRO A 125 -15.00 -7.16 -23.40
N GLU A 126 -15.91 -7.39 -24.35
CA GLU A 126 -15.93 -8.59 -25.19
C GLU A 126 -14.69 -8.78 -26.08
N GLU A 127 -13.83 -7.77 -26.26
CA GLU A 127 -12.51 -7.92 -26.90
C GLU A 127 -11.53 -8.74 -26.02
N GLY A 128 -11.77 -8.83 -24.72
CA GLY A 128 -10.85 -9.39 -23.72
C GLY A 128 -11.52 -10.19 -22.62
N TYR A 129 -10.75 -10.43 -21.55
CA TYR A 129 -11.13 -11.23 -20.38
C TYR A 129 -11.85 -10.44 -19.27
N ARG A 130 -11.91 -9.12 -19.38
CA ARG A 130 -12.63 -8.21 -18.49
C ARG A 130 -14.13 -8.54 -18.48
N SER A 131 -14.77 -8.40 -17.33
CA SER A 131 -16.22 -8.60 -17.18
C SER A 131 -16.91 -7.32 -16.72
N ARG A 132 -18.15 -7.13 -17.17
CA ARG A 132 -19.12 -6.23 -16.54
C ARG A 132 -19.45 -6.69 -15.10
N PHE A 133 -19.88 -5.74 -14.27
CA PHE A 133 -20.39 -5.98 -12.91
C PHE A 133 -21.37 -4.87 -12.47
N ASP A 134 -22.17 -5.13 -11.43
CA ASP A 134 -23.07 -4.15 -10.80
C ASP A 134 -22.91 -4.13 -9.27
N HIS A 135 -22.91 -2.93 -8.66
CA HIS A 135 -22.75 -2.74 -7.21
C HIS A 135 -23.87 -3.38 -6.37
N ALA A 136 -25.04 -3.64 -6.95
CA ALA A 136 -26.10 -4.42 -6.29
C ALA A 136 -25.70 -5.88 -6.03
N THR A 137 -24.64 -6.36 -6.69
CA THR A 137 -24.01 -7.68 -6.48
C THR A 137 -22.63 -7.60 -5.83
N GLU A 138 -22.15 -6.37 -5.56
CA GLU A 138 -20.87 -6.11 -4.93
C GLU A 138 -21.04 -5.97 -3.41
N LYS A 139 -20.09 -6.50 -2.64
CA LYS A 139 -20.03 -6.34 -1.19
C LYS A 139 -18.58 -6.21 -0.75
N ALA A 140 -18.24 -5.08 -0.14
CA ALA A 140 -16.97 -4.86 0.54
C ALA A 140 -17.20 -4.66 2.04
N VAL A 141 -16.47 -5.40 2.87
CA VAL A 141 -16.39 -5.22 4.35
C VAL A 141 -14.95 -5.55 4.80
N PRO A 142 -14.50 -5.18 6.01
CA PRO A 142 -13.12 -5.43 6.41
C PRO A 142 -12.73 -6.90 6.31
N GLY A 143 -11.63 -7.16 5.59
CA GLY A 143 -11.13 -8.52 5.33
C GLY A 143 -11.85 -9.29 4.22
N TYR A 144 -12.88 -8.73 3.56
CA TYR A 144 -13.72 -9.47 2.62
C TYR A 144 -14.29 -8.63 1.47
N TYR A 145 -14.16 -9.16 0.25
CA TYR A 145 -14.80 -8.60 -0.95
C TYR A 145 -15.58 -9.69 -1.71
N GLU A 146 -16.71 -9.33 -2.32
CA GLU A 146 -17.52 -10.21 -3.15
C GLU A 146 -18.11 -9.43 -4.34
N VAL A 147 -18.18 -10.06 -5.52
CA VAL A 147 -18.84 -9.50 -6.72
C VAL A 147 -19.33 -10.62 -7.65
N ILE A 148 -20.32 -10.33 -8.49
CA ILE A 148 -20.67 -11.17 -9.63
C ILE A 148 -20.05 -10.60 -10.91
N LEU A 149 -19.34 -11.45 -11.65
CA LEU A 149 -18.79 -11.16 -12.97
C LEU A 149 -19.85 -11.49 -14.02
N ASP A 150 -20.63 -10.49 -14.44
CA ASP A 150 -21.85 -10.66 -15.22
C ASP A 150 -21.64 -11.34 -16.58
N ASP A 151 -20.56 -11.02 -17.29
CA ASP A 151 -20.29 -11.58 -18.63
C ASP A 151 -19.98 -13.09 -18.57
N TYR A 152 -19.60 -13.61 -17.39
CA TYR A 152 -19.30 -15.02 -17.17
C TYR A 152 -20.31 -15.75 -16.28
N GLY A 153 -21.11 -15.03 -15.49
CA GLY A 153 -21.97 -15.58 -14.45
C GLY A 153 -21.17 -16.27 -13.33
N ILE A 154 -19.98 -15.75 -13.02
CA ILE A 154 -19.08 -16.27 -11.99
C ILE A 154 -19.22 -15.39 -10.75
N LYS A 155 -19.43 -16.02 -9.58
CA LYS A 155 -19.32 -15.33 -8.30
C LYS A 155 -17.86 -15.35 -7.85
N ALA A 156 -17.27 -14.18 -7.59
CA ALA A 156 -15.94 -14.05 -7.00
C ALA A 156 -16.05 -13.57 -5.55
N GLN A 157 -15.34 -14.24 -4.66
CA GLN A 157 -15.24 -13.90 -3.22
C GLN A 157 -13.77 -13.89 -2.83
N LEU A 158 -13.32 -12.87 -2.11
CA LEU A 158 -11.93 -12.62 -1.76
C LEU A 158 -11.79 -12.44 -0.25
N THR A 159 -10.72 -12.99 0.32
CA THR A 159 -10.23 -12.71 1.68
C THR A 159 -8.71 -12.69 1.68
N ALA A 160 -8.09 -12.13 2.72
CA ALA A 160 -6.63 -12.10 2.86
C ALA A 160 -6.17 -12.57 4.25
N THR A 161 -4.90 -12.96 4.31
CA THR A 161 -4.05 -12.93 5.51
C THR A 161 -2.96 -11.89 5.29
N GLN A 162 -2.00 -11.76 6.22
CA GLN A 162 -0.91 -10.79 6.05
C GLN A 162 -0.12 -10.96 4.74
N ARG A 163 0.13 -12.19 4.28
CA ARG A 163 1.00 -12.50 3.12
C ARG A 163 0.34 -13.37 2.06
N THR A 164 -0.92 -13.78 2.26
CA THR A 164 -1.67 -14.67 1.33
C THR A 164 -3.03 -14.08 0.97
N GLY A 165 -3.30 -13.96 -0.33
CA GLY A 165 -4.63 -13.67 -0.86
C GLY A 165 -5.38 -14.97 -1.15
N ILE A 166 -6.68 -15.02 -0.86
CA ILE A 166 -7.50 -16.20 -1.05
C ILE A 166 -8.76 -15.82 -1.83
N HIS A 167 -8.92 -16.45 -2.98
CA HIS A 167 -10.07 -16.33 -3.87
C HIS A 167 -10.93 -17.58 -3.72
N LYS A 168 -12.25 -17.41 -3.76
CA LYS A 168 -13.22 -18.47 -3.98
C LYS A 168 -14.08 -18.06 -5.18
N TYR A 169 -14.04 -18.87 -6.24
CA TYR A 169 -14.82 -18.65 -7.45
C TYR A 169 -15.89 -19.73 -7.57
N THR A 170 -17.15 -19.32 -7.70
CA THR A 170 -18.27 -20.22 -8.03
C THR A 170 -18.65 -20.03 -9.50
N PHE A 171 -18.32 -21.04 -10.31
CA PHE A 171 -18.58 -21.08 -11.75
C PHE A 171 -20.03 -21.54 -12.06
N PRO A 172 -20.59 -21.13 -13.20
CA PRO A 172 -21.88 -21.64 -13.67
C PRO A 172 -21.82 -23.14 -13.97
N LYS A 173 -22.81 -23.90 -13.47
CA LYS A 173 -22.89 -25.36 -13.64
C LYS A 173 -22.87 -25.78 -15.11
N GLY A 174 -22.18 -26.89 -15.40
CA GLY A 174 -22.12 -27.47 -16.74
C GLY A 174 -21.24 -26.70 -17.74
N LYS A 175 -20.47 -25.69 -17.29
CA LYS A 175 -19.41 -25.05 -18.08
C LYS A 175 -18.04 -25.34 -17.46
N ASP A 176 -17.12 -25.80 -18.29
CA ASP A 176 -15.70 -25.74 -17.95
C ASP A 176 -15.24 -24.27 -17.95
N GLY A 177 -14.42 -23.95 -16.96
CA GLY A 177 -13.93 -22.63 -16.65
C GLY A 177 -12.41 -22.63 -16.56
N HIS A 178 -11.86 -21.43 -16.69
CA HIS A 178 -10.43 -21.22 -16.71
C HIS A 178 -10.04 -20.03 -15.84
N LEU A 179 -8.81 -20.07 -15.33
CA LEU A 179 -8.17 -18.98 -14.60
C LEU A 179 -7.09 -18.37 -15.48
N ILE A 180 -7.15 -17.06 -15.68
CA ILE A 180 -6.12 -16.27 -16.35
C ILE A 180 -5.19 -15.73 -15.29
N LEU A 181 -3.88 -15.82 -15.54
CA LEU A 181 -2.83 -15.17 -14.76
C LEU A 181 -2.11 -14.19 -15.68
N ASP A 182 -2.35 -12.89 -15.50
CA ASP A 182 -1.69 -11.83 -16.26
C ASP A 182 -0.54 -11.25 -15.44
N LEU A 183 0.70 -11.64 -15.80
CA LEU A 183 1.92 -11.12 -15.17
C LEU A 183 2.37 -9.79 -15.81
N VAL A 184 1.64 -9.28 -16.81
CA VAL A 184 1.90 -7.99 -17.48
C VAL A 184 1.13 -6.86 -16.81
N HIS A 185 -0.05 -7.13 -16.24
CA HIS A 185 -0.91 -6.15 -15.56
C HIS A 185 -0.19 -5.40 -14.43
N GLY A 186 -0.57 -4.15 -14.18
CA GLY A 186 -0.12 -3.42 -13.01
C GLY A 186 -0.76 -2.04 -12.98
N ILE A 187 -0.79 -1.41 -11.81
CA ILE A 187 -1.28 -0.04 -11.70
C ILE A 187 -0.16 0.90 -12.18
N TYR A 188 -0.51 1.99 -12.86
CA TYR A 188 0.42 2.79 -13.67
C TYR A 188 1.31 1.91 -14.60
N ASN A 189 0.68 1.01 -15.37
CA ASN A 189 1.42 0.19 -16.32
C ASN A 189 2.00 1.00 -17.49
N TYR A 190 3.08 0.54 -18.09
CA TYR A 190 3.59 1.07 -19.35
C TYR A 190 4.45 0.03 -20.06
N ASP A 191 4.72 0.24 -21.35
CA ASP A 191 5.53 -0.70 -22.12
C ASP A 191 6.97 -0.76 -21.58
N GLY A 192 7.39 -1.92 -21.08
CA GLY A 192 8.67 -2.12 -20.41
C GLY A 192 8.66 -1.99 -18.88
N LYS A 193 7.50 -1.79 -18.22
CA LYS A 193 7.39 -1.81 -16.74
C LYS A 193 7.82 -3.15 -16.15
N VAL A 194 7.37 -4.26 -16.75
CA VAL A 194 7.83 -5.61 -16.39
C VAL A 194 9.21 -5.86 -17.01
N LEU A 195 10.24 -5.89 -16.18
CA LEU A 195 11.61 -6.14 -16.59
C LEU A 195 11.83 -7.61 -16.94
N TRP A 196 11.25 -8.50 -16.13
CA TRP A 196 11.31 -9.95 -16.32
C TRP A 196 10.23 -10.65 -15.48
N ALA A 197 9.74 -11.78 -15.95
CA ALA A 197 8.80 -12.64 -15.24
C ALA A 197 9.15 -14.12 -15.44
N ASN A 198 8.75 -14.94 -14.47
CA ASN A 198 8.85 -16.40 -14.52
C ASN A 198 7.61 -17.03 -13.87
N LEU A 199 7.19 -18.16 -14.44
CA LEU A 199 6.12 -19.00 -13.95
C LEU A 199 6.51 -20.47 -14.13
N ARG A 200 6.23 -21.27 -13.12
CA ARG A 200 6.51 -22.70 -13.04
C ARG A 200 5.26 -23.44 -12.57
N VAL A 201 4.97 -24.56 -13.23
CA VAL A 201 3.94 -25.53 -12.84
C VAL A 201 4.65 -26.66 -12.12
N GLU A 202 4.68 -26.62 -10.78
CA GLU A 202 5.42 -27.61 -9.98
C GLU A 202 4.67 -28.95 -9.91
N ASN A 203 3.33 -28.89 -9.91
CA ASN A 203 2.42 -30.02 -10.06
C ASN A 203 1.03 -29.54 -10.52
N ASP A 204 0.02 -30.39 -10.46
CA ASP A 204 -1.36 -30.10 -10.90
C ASP A 204 -2.11 -29.07 -10.04
N THR A 205 -1.62 -28.77 -8.84
CA THR A 205 -2.29 -27.93 -7.84
C THR A 205 -1.38 -26.84 -7.23
N LEU A 206 -0.12 -26.75 -7.65
CA LEU A 206 0.87 -25.77 -7.18
C LEU A 206 1.63 -25.11 -8.34
N LEU A 207 1.59 -23.78 -8.37
CA LEU A 207 2.40 -22.93 -9.23
C LEU A 207 3.38 -22.11 -8.38
N THR A 208 4.55 -21.82 -8.92
CA THR A 208 5.47 -20.81 -8.35
C THR A 208 5.92 -19.84 -9.42
N GLY A 209 6.44 -18.69 -9.02
CA GLY A 209 7.05 -17.76 -9.96
C GLY A 209 7.51 -16.47 -9.31
N TYR A 210 7.90 -15.53 -10.17
CA TYR A 210 8.23 -14.18 -9.75
C TYR A 210 8.02 -13.18 -10.87
N ARG A 211 7.94 -11.91 -10.47
CA ARG A 211 8.03 -10.77 -11.36
C ARG A 211 9.06 -9.77 -10.84
N ILE A 212 9.75 -9.11 -11.77
CA ILE A 212 10.60 -7.95 -11.51
C ILE A 212 10.00 -6.78 -12.28
N THR A 213 9.68 -5.68 -11.59
CA THR A 213 9.18 -4.44 -12.21
C THR A 213 10.10 -3.26 -11.94
N ASN A 214 10.00 -2.26 -12.81
CA ASN A 214 10.55 -0.93 -12.65
C ASN A 214 9.37 0.04 -12.66
N GLY A 215 9.10 0.67 -11.52
CA GLY A 215 8.04 1.66 -11.36
C GLY A 215 8.48 2.77 -10.41
N TRP A 216 7.58 3.16 -9.51
CA TRP A 216 7.89 4.02 -8.37
C TRP A 216 8.80 3.29 -7.40
N ALA A 217 8.56 1.99 -7.18
CA ALA A 217 9.57 1.05 -6.70
C ALA A 217 10.52 0.71 -7.87
N ARG A 218 11.75 1.23 -7.81
CA ARG A 218 12.66 1.24 -8.96
C ARG A 218 13.08 -0.15 -9.46
N THR A 219 13.24 -1.09 -8.53
CA THR A 219 13.44 -2.53 -8.79
C THR A 219 12.64 -3.34 -7.76
N ASN A 220 11.36 -3.59 -8.05
CA ASN A 220 10.50 -4.38 -7.18
C ASN A 220 10.58 -5.87 -7.57
N TYR A 221 10.91 -6.72 -6.60
CA TYR A 221 10.89 -8.19 -6.72
C TYR A 221 9.67 -8.76 -5.99
N THR A 222 8.76 -9.38 -6.73
CA THR A 222 7.58 -10.05 -6.17
C THR A 222 7.61 -11.53 -6.54
N TYR A 223 7.94 -12.38 -5.57
CA TYR A 223 7.85 -13.83 -5.70
C TYR A 223 6.46 -14.30 -5.25
N PHE A 224 5.97 -15.39 -5.83
CA PHE A 224 4.66 -15.93 -5.49
C PHE A 224 4.59 -17.46 -5.50
N ALA A 225 3.64 -17.99 -4.74
CA ALA A 225 3.20 -19.37 -4.78
C ALA A 225 1.66 -19.42 -4.86
N ILE A 226 1.11 -20.16 -5.82
CA ILE A 226 -0.33 -20.30 -6.03
C ILE A 226 -0.72 -21.76 -5.78
N SER A 227 -1.60 -21.99 -4.81
CA SER A 227 -2.24 -23.30 -4.56
C SER A 227 -3.69 -23.29 -5.02
N LEU A 228 -4.11 -24.39 -5.65
CA LEU A 228 -5.40 -24.57 -6.30
C LEU A 228 -6.16 -25.73 -5.64
N SER A 229 -7.46 -25.55 -5.36
CA SER A 229 -8.29 -26.62 -4.77
C SER A 229 -8.74 -27.69 -5.76
N GLN A 230 -8.41 -27.55 -7.05
CA GLN A 230 -8.70 -28.51 -8.11
C GLN A 230 -7.45 -28.70 -8.97
N PRO A 231 -7.21 -29.91 -9.51
CA PRO A 231 -6.11 -30.15 -10.43
C PRO A 231 -6.37 -29.44 -11.78
N ILE A 232 -5.32 -28.87 -12.35
CA ILE A 232 -5.32 -28.29 -13.69
C ILE A 232 -5.51 -29.41 -14.74
N LYS A 233 -6.51 -29.26 -15.62
CA LYS A 233 -6.72 -30.16 -16.78
C LYS A 233 -5.62 -29.99 -17.83
N ASP A 234 -5.45 -28.76 -18.28
CA ASP A 234 -4.45 -28.31 -19.23
C ASP A 234 -4.24 -26.80 -19.09
N TYR A 235 -3.11 -26.32 -19.59
CA TYR A 235 -2.68 -24.94 -19.47
C TYR A 235 -1.81 -24.52 -20.65
N GLY A 236 -1.69 -23.22 -20.81
CA GLY A 236 -0.82 -22.62 -21.82
C GLY A 236 -0.54 -21.16 -21.48
N TYR A 237 0.32 -20.55 -22.28
CA TYR A 237 0.76 -19.18 -22.05
C TYR A 237 1.25 -18.53 -23.34
N LYS A 238 1.31 -17.20 -23.28
CA LYS A 238 1.77 -16.33 -24.35
C LYS A 238 2.67 -15.28 -23.75
N ASP A 239 3.94 -15.26 -24.15
CA ASP A 239 4.72 -14.02 -24.07
C ASP A 239 4.28 -13.14 -25.25
N LYS A 240 3.74 -11.95 -24.95
CA LYS A 240 3.34 -10.96 -25.97
C LYS A 240 4.56 -10.19 -26.51
N GLU A 241 5.74 -10.35 -25.92
CA GLU A 241 6.99 -9.78 -26.42
C GLU A 241 7.78 -10.77 -27.29
N LYS A 242 8.37 -10.27 -28.38
CA LYS A 242 9.18 -11.09 -29.27
C LYS A 242 10.59 -11.25 -28.72
N VAL A 243 10.85 -12.39 -28.06
CA VAL A 243 12.19 -12.78 -27.62
C VAL A 243 13.16 -12.86 -28.81
N LEU A 244 14.19 -12.00 -28.82
CA LEU A 244 15.20 -11.95 -29.89
C LEU A 244 16.15 -13.16 -29.87
N TYR A 245 16.46 -13.68 -28.69
CA TYR A 245 17.29 -14.87 -28.50
C TYR A 245 16.53 -15.95 -27.74
N ASN A 246 15.94 -16.90 -28.47
CA ASN A 246 15.14 -18.00 -27.89
C ASN A 246 15.96 -19.29 -27.64
N GLY A 247 17.29 -19.23 -27.72
CA GLY A 247 18.22 -20.34 -27.44
C GLY A 247 17.78 -21.73 -27.94
N PHE A 248 17.73 -22.70 -27.02
CA PHE A 248 17.19 -24.04 -27.26
C PHE A 248 15.70 -24.21 -26.89
N TRP A 249 15.05 -23.18 -26.32
CA TRP A 249 13.63 -23.21 -25.97
C TRP A 249 12.73 -23.49 -27.17
N ARG A 250 13.15 -23.06 -28.37
CA ARG A 250 12.55 -23.42 -29.68
C ARG A 250 12.39 -24.93 -29.96
N ARG A 251 12.94 -25.83 -29.13
CA ARG A 251 12.72 -27.28 -29.21
C ARG A 251 11.39 -27.73 -28.59
N PHE A 252 10.82 -26.92 -27.71
CA PHE A 252 9.61 -27.25 -26.96
C PHE A 252 8.40 -26.50 -27.52
N LYS A 253 7.22 -27.10 -27.38
CA LYS A 253 5.94 -26.42 -27.61
C LYS A 253 5.52 -25.79 -26.30
N LEU A 254 5.90 -24.53 -26.14
CA LEU A 254 5.68 -23.75 -24.93
C LEU A 254 4.19 -23.52 -24.67
N GLU A 255 3.42 -23.30 -25.74
CA GLU A 255 2.04 -22.82 -25.69
C GLU A 255 1.03 -23.84 -25.12
N LYS A 256 1.44 -25.07 -24.78
CA LYS A 256 0.57 -26.11 -24.22
C LYS A 256 1.30 -27.10 -23.31
N ASN A 257 0.90 -27.16 -22.04
CA ASN A 257 1.34 -28.14 -21.03
C ASN A 257 2.86 -28.30 -20.85
N PHE A 258 3.67 -27.26 -21.13
CA PHE A 258 5.10 -27.25 -20.81
C PHE A 258 5.33 -26.48 -19.49
N PRO A 259 5.97 -27.05 -18.46
CA PRO A 259 5.80 -26.62 -17.06
C PRO A 259 6.57 -25.36 -16.66
N GLU A 260 7.20 -24.63 -17.57
CA GLU A 260 7.93 -23.41 -17.26
C GLU A 260 7.89 -22.38 -18.39
N ILE A 261 7.77 -21.11 -18.02
CA ILE A 261 7.92 -19.97 -18.94
C ILE A 261 8.68 -18.84 -18.27
N THR A 262 9.46 -18.12 -19.06
CA THR A 262 10.14 -16.90 -18.65
C THR A 262 10.22 -15.93 -19.83
N GLY A 263 10.18 -14.63 -19.54
CA GLY A 263 9.90 -13.62 -20.56
C GLY A 263 9.46 -12.30 -19.95
N ARG A 264 8.82 -11.44 -20.74
CA ARG A 264 8.49 -10.05 -20.32
C ARG A 264 6.99 -9.74 -20.30
N LYS A 265 6.21 -10.29 -21.23
CA LYS A 265 4.77 -10.02 -21.33
C LYS A 265 3.96 -11.31 -21.25
N ILE A 266 4.24 -12.12 -20.22
CA ILE A 266 3.61 -13.42 -19.97
C ILE A 266 2.16 -13.25 -19.51
N VAL A 267 1.25 -13.89 -20.23
CA VAL A 267 -0.10 -14.21 -19.75
C VAL A 267 -0.32 -15.71 -19.88
N ALA A 268 -0.78 -16.34 -18.81
CA ALA A 268 -1.09 -17.77 -18.76
C ALA A 268 -2.59 -18.02 -18.57
N TYR A 269 -3.04 -19.21 -18.94
CA TYR A 269 -4.37 -19.73 -18.63
C TYR A 269 -4.28 -21.16 -18.09
N PHE A 270 -5.21 -21.52 -17.21
CA PHE A 270 -5.34 -22.83 -16.60
C PHE A 270 -6.80 -23.30 -16.66
N ASN A 271 -7.07 -24.47 -17.25
CA ASN A 271 -8.41 -25.03 -17.39
C ASN A 271 -8.74 -26.00 -16.24
N PHE A 272 -9.99 -26.02 -15.79
CA PHE A 272 -10.47 -26.82 -14.65
C PHE A 272 -11.76 -27.60 -14.96
N ASP A 273 -12.13 -28.57 -14.12
CA ASP A 273 -13.36 -29.37 -14.27
C ASP A 273 -14.60 -28.74 -13.64
N THR A 274 -14.78 -27.43 -13.84
CA THR A 274 -15.84 -26.67 -13.16
C THR A 274 -17.25 -27.03 -13.63
N ALA A 275 -17.38 -27.75 -14.75
CA ALA A 275 -18.63 -28.38 -15.14
C ALA A 275 -19.13 -29.39 -14.08
N ASN A 276 -18.21 -30.13 -13.46
CA ASN A 276 -18.48 -31.15 -12.43
C ASN A 276 -18.24 -30.64 -11.00
N ASN A 277 -17.26 -29.75 -10.80
CA ASN A 277 -16.98 -29.12 -9.50
C ASN A 277 -16.94 -27.59 -9.62
N SER A 278 -18.07 -26.93 -9.42
CA SER A 278 -18.22 -25.48 -9.67
C SER A 278 -17.42 -24.56 -8.75
N GLU A 279 -16.81 -25.04 -7.65
CA GLU A 279 -16.05 -24.19 -6.71
C GLU A 279 -14.53 -24.37 -6.86
N LEU A 280 -13.84 -23.30 -7.24
CA LEU A 280 -12.38 -23.22 -7.25
C LEU A 280 -11.91 -22.25 -6.17
N VAL A 281 -11.12 -22.74 -5.21
CA VAL A 281 -10.40 -21.90 -4.24
C VAL A 281 -8.96 -21.77 -4.70
N VAL A 282 -8.47 -20.53 -4.76
CA VAL A 282 -7.11 -20.18 -5.16
C VAL A 282 -6.44 -19.43 -4.03
N LYS A 283 -5.26 -19.87 -3.59
CA LYS A 283 -4.48 -19.24 -2.51
C LYS A 283 -3.16 -18.76 -3.09
N VAL A 284 -2.90 -17.45 -3.04
CA VAL A 284 -1.73 -16.79 -3.62
C VAL A 284 -0.91 -16.15 -2.49
N ALA A 285 0.22 -16.74 -2.14
CA ALA A 285 1.14 -16.15 -1.17
C ALA A 285 2.26 -15.38 -1.87
N LEU A 286 2.68 -14.26 -1.29
CA LEU A 286 3.76 -13.41 -1.78
C LEU A 286 5.03 -13.57 -0.92
N SER A 287 6.20 -13.29 -1.49
CA SER A 287 7.49 -13.15 -0.80
C SER A 287 8.36 -12.12 -1.51
N ALA A 288 9.13 -11.33 -0.74
CA ALA A 288 10.13 -10.39 -1.27
C ALA A 288 11.48 -11.09 -1.55
N VAL A 289 11.61 -12.32 -1.07
CA VAL A 289 12.87 -13.07 -0.95
C VAL A 289 12.96 -14.15 -2.02
N SER A 290 11.97 -15.06 -2.08
CA SER A 290 12.03 -16.26 -2.93
C SER A 290 10.68 -16.98 -3.09
N THR A 291 10.58 -17.89 -4.07
CA THR A 291 9.45 -18.80 -4.18
C THR A 291 9.32 -19.76 -2.99
N GLU A 292 10.44 -20.16 -2.36
CA GLU A 292 10.43 -20.95 -1.13
C GLU A 292 9.82 -20.16 0.05
N GLY A 293 10.15 -18.87 0.15
CA GLY A 293 9.54 -17.93 1.11
C GLY A 293 8.03 -17.83 0.91
N ALA A 294 7.58 -17.68 -0.34
CA ALA A 294 6.15 -17.66 -0.66
C ALA A 294 5.45 -18.97 -0.29
N ILE A 295 6.09 -20.13 -0.52
CA ILE A 295 5.59 -21.45 -0.09
C ILE A 295 5.50 -21.54 1.45
N LYS A 296 6.49 -21.03 2.20
CA LYS A 296 6.44 -20.98 3.67
C LYS A 296 5.31 -20.10 4.19
N ASN A 297 5.14 -18.91 3.59
CA ASN A 297 4.06 -17.97 3.93
C ASN A 297 2.69 -18.62 3.68
N LEU A 298 2.48 -19.22 2.50
CA LEU A 298 1.29 -19.99 2.14
C LEU A 298 1.00 -21.10 3.16
N HIS A 299 2.04 -21.84 3.55
CA HIS A 299 1.89 -22.96 4.46
C HIS A 299 1.49 -22.51 5.87
N ALA A 300 2.20 -21.53 6.43
CA ALA A 300 1.97 -21.02 7.78
C ALA A 300 0.60 -20.33 7.93
N GLU A 301 0.19 -19.52 6.95
CA GLU A 301 -1.00 -18.69 7.08
C GLU A 301 -2.29 -19.40 6.65
N ALA A 302 -2.24 -20.22 5.59
CA ALA A 302 -3.46 -20.70 4.90
C ALA A 302 -3.61 -22.24 4.79
N SER A 303 -2.66 -23.07 5.25
CA SER A 303 -2.81 -24.54 5.20
C SER A 303 -3.97 -25.03 6.07
N GLY A 304 -4.72 -26.03 5.59
CA GLY A 304 -5.79 -26.69 6.34
C GLY A 304 -7.05 -25.84 6.61
N LYS A 305 -7.02 -24.53 6.35
CA LYS A 305 -8.15 -23.60 6.57
C LYS A 305 -9.02 -23.46 5.32
N SER A 306 -10.35 -23.41 5.50
CA SER A 306 -11.31 -23.07 4.45
C SER A 306 -11.28 -21.57 4.12
N PHE A 307 -11.95 -21.19 3.03
CA PHE A 307 -12.12 -19.78 2.67
C PHE A 307 -12.88 -19.01 3.77
N GLU A 308 -13.97 -19.60 4.26
CA GLU A 308 -14.85 -19.02 5.29
C GLU A 308 -14.13 -18.85 6.62
N GLN A 309 -13.26 -19.79 7.01
CA GLN A 309 -12.42 -19.68 8.20
C GLN A 309 -11.38 -18.55 8.08
N LEU A 310 -10.88 -18.28 6.88
CA LEU A 310 -9.93 -17.19 6.63
C LEU A 310 -10.63 -15.83 6.56
N ALA A 311 -11.84 -15.77 6.00
CA ALA A 311 -12.68 -14.56 6.01
C ALA A 311 -13.11 -14.16 7.43
N GLU A 312 -13.52 -15.13 8.26
CA GLU A 312 -13.86 -14.85 9.66
C GLU A 312 -12.63 -14.46 10.49
N ALA A 313 -11.46 -15.05 10.22
CA ALA A 313 -10.20 -14.63 10.84
C ALA A 313 -9.85 -13.18 10.47
N ALA A 314 -9.91 -12.81 9.19
CA ALA A 314 -9.65 -11.44 8.76
C ALA A 314 -10.64 -10.43 9.36
N ARG A 315 -11.93 -10.77 9.45
CA ARG A 315 -12.94 -9.99 10.17
C ARG A 315 -12.60 -9.85 11.66
N THR A 316 -12.16 -10.94 12.31
CA THR A 316 -11.79 -10.96 13.73
C THR A 316 -10.57 -10.09 14.00
N ASP A 317 -9.54 -10.14 13.15
CA ASP A 317 -8.36 -9.29 13.22
C ASP A 317 -8.77 -7.81 13.13
N TRP A 318 -9.61 -7.44 12.15
CA TRP A 318 -10.13 -6.08 12.02
C TRP A 318 -10.96 -5.63 13.21
N ASN A 319 -11.87 -6.48 13.71
CA ASN A 319 -12.64 -6.13 14.90
C ASN A 319 -11.75 -5.92 16.12
N SER A 320 -10.71 -6.73 16.29
CA SER A 320 -9.75 -6.61 17.40
C SER A 320 -9.01 -5.27 17.37
N GLU A 321 -8.66 -4.75 16.18
CA GLU A 321 -8.03 -3.43 16.07
C GLU A 321 -9.02 -2.27 16.30
N LEU A 322 -10.29 -2.44 15.93
CA LEU A 322 -11.34 -1.40 16.00
C LEU A 322 -12.08 -1.34 17.34
N GLU A 323 -12.16 -2.45 18.10
CA GLU A 323 -12.86 -2.50 19.40
C GLU A 323 -12.13 -1.78 20.54
N HIS A 324 -10.91 -1.32 20.29
CA HIS A 324 -10.23 -0.36 21.15
C HIS A 324 -10.90 1.03 21.19
N PHE A 325 -11.87 1.30 20.31
CA PHE A 325 -12.55 2.59 20.21
C PHE A 325 -14.07 2.43 20.38
N GLU A 326 -14.64 3.13 21.35
CA GLU A 326 -16.09 3.27 21.54
C GLU A 326 -16.50 4.72 21.25
N ILE A 327 -17.54 4.91 20.44
CA ILE A 327 -18.07 6.24 20.09
C ILE A 327 -19.61 6.28 20.09
N GLU A 328 -20.14 7.41 20.53
CA GLU A 328 -21.54 7.79 20.38
C GLU A 328 -21.73 8.69 19.15
N GLY A 329 -22.83 8.49 18.41
CA GLY A 329 -23.10 9.24 17.18
C GLY A 329 -24.16 8.57 16.31
N THR A 330 -24.55 9.24 15.22
CA THR A 330 -25.42 8.69 14.18
C THR A 330 -24.73 7.52 13.43
N PRO A 331 -25.49 6.67 12.72
CA PRO A 331 -24.89 5.61 11.88
C PRO A 331 -23.83 6.14 10.91
N ASP A 332 -24.08 7.28 10.26
CA ASP A 332 -23.14 7.89 9.31
C ASP A 332 -21.86 8.39 10.00
N GLN A 333 -21.96 8.96 11.21
CA GLN A 333 -20.80 9.36 12.00
C GLN A 333 -19.97 8.15 12.43
N LYS A 334 -20.63 7.05 12.82
CA LYS A 334 -19.95 5.79 13.15
C LYS A 334 -19.27 5.18 11.94
N ALA A 335 -19.96 5.16 10.79
CA ALA A 335 -19.40 4.63 9.55
C ALA A 335 -18.17 5.43 9.10
N MET A 336 -18.25 6.77 9.11
CA MET A 336 -17.12 7.64 8.81
C MET A 336 -15.95 7.39 9.77
N PHE A 337 -16.17 7.38 11.09
CA PHE A 337 -15.12 7.20 12.09
C PHE A 337 -14.41 5.83 11.99
N TYR A 338 -15.17 4.72 12.00
CA TYR A 338 -14.57 3.40 11.92
C TYR A 338 -13.93 3.13 10.54
N THR A 339 -14.43 3.74 9.46
CA THR A 339 -13.78 3.65 8.15
C THR A 339 -12.49 4.45 8.10
N SER A 340 -12.43 5.65 8.68
CA SER A 340 -11.16 6.38 8.84
C SER A 340 -10.14 5.58 9.65
N LEU A 341 -10.54 4.97 10.76
CA LEU A 341 -9.67 4.07 11.54
C LEU A 341 -9.17 2.88 10.72
N TYR A 342 -10.06 2.24 9.94
CA TYR A 342 -9.70 1.15 9.03
C TYR A 342 -8.58 1.58 8.06
N HIS A 343 -8.71 2.75 7.41
CA HIS A 343 -7.68 3.25 6.49
C HIS A 343 -6.32 3.51 7.16
N THR A 344 -6.28 4.07 8.38
CA THR A 344 -5.03 4.29 9.15
C THR A 344 -4.32 3.01 9.62
N MET A 345 -4.87 1.84 9.29
CA MET A 345 -4.33 0.53 9.67
C MET A 345 -4.19 -0.41 8.47
N ILE A 346 -4.27 0.10 7.22
CA ILE A 346 -3.94 -0.66 6.00
C ILE A 346 -2.42 -0.64 5.78
N ASN A 347 -1.80 0.54 5.87
CA ASN A 347 -0.37 0.78 5.71
C ASN A 347 0.18 1.49 6.97
N PRO A 348 1.50 1.50 7.25
CA PRO A 348 2.56 0.73 6.58
C PRO A 348 2.34 -0.79 6.64
N SER A 349 2.73 -1.52 5.60
CA SER A 349 2.50 -2.97 5.49
C SER A 349 3.71 -3.78 5.93
N VAL A 350 3.49 -4.96 6.52
CA VAL A 350 4.57 -5.92 6.82
C VAL A 350 5.33 -6.29 5.55
N TYR A 351 6.66 -6.35 5.61
CA TYR A 351 7.53 -6.66 4.47
C TYR A 351 8.66 -7.60 4.87
N MET A 352 8.27 -8.78 5.36
CA MET A 352 9.15 -9.92 5.63
C MET A 352 8.36 -11.23 5.54
N ASP A 353 9.03 -12.33 5.18
CA ASP A 353 8.46 -13.68 5.22
C ASP A 353 8.28 -14.18 6.66
N VAL A 354 7.51 -15.26 6.85
CA VAL A 354 7.21 -15.83 8.17
C VAL A 354 8.43 -16.37 8.93
N ASP A 355 9.58 -16.54 8.26
CA ASP A 355 10.85 -16.90 8.91
C ASP A 355 11.71 -15.67 9.30
N GLY A 356 11.21 -14.46 9.06
CA GLY A 356 11.87 -13.17 9.36
C GLY A 356 12.77 -12.66 8.24
N SER A 357 12.90 -13.37 7.12
CA SER A 357 13.71 -12.92 5.97
C SER A 357 13.02 -11.78 5.21
N TYR A 358 13.77 -10.76 4.81
CA TYR A 358 13.26 -9.65 3.99
C TYR A 358 14.27 -9.16 2.94
N ARG A 359 13.77 -8.43 1.95
CA ARG A 359 14.58 -7.75 0.94
C ARG A 359 14.95 -6.36 1.48
N GLY A 360 16.24 -6.11 1.67
CA GLY A 360 16.73 -4.80 2.09
C GLY A 360 16.73 -3.76 0.95
N LEU A 361 17.01 -2.50 1.30
CA LEU A 361 17.16 -1.41 0.33
C LEU A 361 18.34 -1.64 -0.64
N ASP A 362 19.40 -2.30 -0.16
CA ASP A 362 20.54 -2.77 -0.95
C ASP A 362 20.23 -4.00 -1.83
N HIS A 363 18.97 -4.45 -1.83
CA HIS A 363 18.45 -5.67 -2.44
C HIS A 363 19.09 -6.99 -1.95
N ASN A 364 19.91 -6.97 -0.90
CA ASN A 364 20.34 -8.19 -0.22
C ASN A 364 19.18 -8.81 0.58
N ILE A 365 19.35 -10.06 0.98
CA ILE A 365 18.44 -10.72 1.91
C ILE A 365 18.95 -10.52 3.33
N HIS A 366 18.17 -9.78 4.11
CA HIS A 366 18.40 -9.55 5.53
C HIS A 366 17.42 -10.37 6.36
N ARG A 367 17.66 -10.44 7.67
CA ARG A 367 16.74 -11.07 8.62
C ARG A 367 16.37 -10.08 9.72
N ALA A 368 15.08 -9.99 10.03
CA ALA A 368 14.61 -9.19 11.14
C ALA A 368 14.81 -9.98 12.45
N GLU A 369 15.53 -9.39 13.40
CA GLU A 369 15.81 -9.99 14.70
C GLU A 369 15.22 -9.10 15.80
N GLY A 370 14.16 -9.58 16.46
CA GLY A 370 13.49 -8.84 17.54
C GLY A 370 12.51 -7.75 17.10
N PHE A 371 12.30 -7.54 15.79
CA PHE A 371 11.33 -6.60 15.23
C PHE A 371 10.61 -7.20 14.00
N THR A 372 9.50 -6.58 13.58
CA THR A 372 8.85 -6.84 12.29
C THR A 372 9.30 -5.80 11.25
N ASN A 373 9.82 -6.22 10.10
CA ASN A 373 10.13 -5.27 9.03
C ASN A 373 8.85 -4.78 8.33
N TYR A 374 8.71 -3.47 8.14
CA TYR A 374 7.59 -2.80 7.46
C TYR A 374 8.04 -2.04 6.19
N THR A 375 7.08 -1.69 5.33
CA THR A 375 7.28 -0.87 4.12
C THR A 375 6.02 -0.06 3.78
N ILE A 376 6.09 0.82 2.75
CA ILE A 376 5.11 1.88 2.47
C ILE A 376 5.16 2.94 3.57
N PHE A 377 6.16 3.80 3.48
CA PHE A 377 6.38 4.93 4.39
C PHE A 377 6.14 6.24 3.64
N SER A 378 4.89 6.73 3.62
CA SER A 378 4.49 8.00 2.97
C SER A 378 4.82 9.20 3.87
N LEU A 379 6.09 9.35 4.21
CA LEU A 379 6.47 10.07 5.43
C LEU A 379 6.15 11.55 5.42
N TRP A 380 6.05 12.19 4.24
CA TRP A 380 5.61 13.58 4.11
C TRP A 380 4.16 13.81 4.58
N ASP A 381 3.32 12.78 4.55
CA ASP A 381 1.95 12.82 5.07
C ASP A 381 1.88 12.27 6.50
N THR A 382 2.45 11.08 6.71
CA THR A 382 2.15 10.23 7.86
C THR A 382 2.79 10.75 9.16
N TYR A 383 3.86 11.56 9.08
CA TYR A 383 4.43 12.22 10.27
C TYR A 383 3.44 13.16 10.97
N ARG A 384 2.48 13.72 10.21
CA ARG A 384 1.60 14.81 10.68
C ARG A 384 0.52 14.32 11.64
N ALA A 385 0.05 13.08 11.47
CA ALA A 385 -1.07 12.53 12.24
C ALA A 385 -1.02 11.01 12.45
N GLU A 386 -0.65 10.22 11.42
CA GLU A 386 -0.69 8.76 11.51
C GLU A 386 0.36 8.19 12.48
N HIS A 387 1.65 8.49 12.32
CA HIS A 387 2.66 8.03 13.27
C HIS A 387 2.45 8.57 14.71
N PRO A 388 2.05 9.84 14.93
CA PRO A 388 1.59 10.31 16.24
C PRO A 388 0.42 9.50 16.82
N PHE A 389 -0.54 9.08 15.99
CA PHE A 389 -1.66 8.22 16.39
C PHE A 389 -1.18 6.78 16.71
N LEU A 390 -0.35 6.17 15.85
CA LEU A 390 0.23 4.84 16.07
C LEU A 390 1.08 4.78 17.35
N ASN A 391 1.80 5.86 17.70
CA ASN A 391 2.50 5.98 18.98
C ASN A 391 1.56 5.90 20.21
N LEU A 392 0.27 6.26 20.08
CA LEU A 392 -0.73 6.15 21.14
C LEU A 392 -1.41 4.78 21.15
N VAL A 393 -1.81 4.28 19.98
CA VAL A 393 -2.74 3.13 19.87
C VAL A 393 -2.09 1.82 19.44
N LYS A 394 -0.91 1.86 18.80
CA LYS A 394 -0.14 0.70 18.33
C LYS A 394 1.37 0.87 18.60
N PRO A 395 1.81 1.27 19.81
CA PRO A 395 3.20 1.66 20.07
C PRO A 395 4.21 0.56 19.69
N GLY A 396 3.92 -0.72 19.96
CA GLY A 396 4.80 -1.83 19.56
C GLY A 396 4.99 -1.93 18.03
N ARG A 397 3.94 -1.73 17.23
CA ARG A 397 4.05 -1.68 15.76
C ARG A 397 4.82 -0.44 15.30
N ASN A 398 4.62 0.71 15.94
CA ASN A 398 5.36 1.93 15.58
C ASN A 398 6.85 1.83 15.94
N ALA A 399 7.22 1.11 17.01
CA ALA A 399 8.61 0.78 17.33
C ALA A 399 9.24 -0.10 16.24
N ASP A 400 8.54 -1.14 15.78
CA ASP A 400 8.96 -1.97 14.64
C ASP A 400 9.13 -1.15 13.34
N MET A 401 8.24 -0.18 13.09
CA MET A 401 8.34 0.74 11.95
C MET A 401 9.56 1.67 12.06
N VAL A 402 9.84 2.21 13.25
CA VAL A 402 11.05 3.01 13.52
C VAL A 402 12.31 2.19 13.31
N GLU A 403 12.36 0.95 13.82
CA GLU A 403 13.48 0.03 13.58
C GLU A 403 13.66 -0.26 12.07
N SER A 404 12.57 -0.45 11.33
CA SER A 404 12.57 -0.62 9.88
C SER A 404 13.16 0.60 9.14
N MET A 405 12.84 1.83 9.59
CA MET A 405 13.42 3.06 9.04
C MET A 405 14.92 3.18 9.33
N ILE A 406 15.37 2.75 10.52
CA ILE A 406 16.80 2.69 10.88
C ILE A 406 17.53 1.64 10.03
N LYS A 407 16.94 0.46 9.78
CA LYS A 407 17.55 -0.54 8.89
C LYS A 407 17.57 -0.08 7.42
N HIS A 408 16.59 0.70 6.98
CA HIS A 408 16.64 1.37 5.68
C HIS A 408 17.84 2.33 5.57
N GLU A 409 18.12 3.13 6.60
CA GLU A 409 19.31 4.00 6.64
C GLU A 409 20.61 3.22 6.57
N GLN A 410 20.74 2.17 7.38
CA GLN A 410 21.94 1.31 7.44
C GLN A 410 22.20 0.54 6.14
N GLN A 411 21.14 0.26 5.36
CA GLN A 411 21.21 -0.39 4.05
C GLN A 411 21.30 0.61 2.89
N SER A 412 21.21 1.92 3.17
CA SER A 412 21.25 2.97 2.17
C SER A 412 22.68 3.32 1.79
N VAL A 413 23.00 3.24 0.49
CA VAL A 413 24.27 3.78 -0.05
C VAL A 413 24.40 5.30 0.17
N HIS A 414 23.30 5.97 0.51
CA HIS A 414 23.24 7.39 0.82
C HIS A 414 23.44 7.69 2.31
N GLY A 415 23.32 6.70 3.21
CA GLY A 415 23.26 6.92 4.66
C GLY A 415 22.03 7.74 5.08
N MET A 416 20.88 7.46 4.46
CA MET A 416 19.63 8.20 4.66
C MET A 416 18.49 7.31 5.13
N LEU A 417 17.81 7.77 6.18
CA LEU A 417 16.44 7.37 6.53
C LEU A 417 15.51 7.55 5.32
N PRO A 418 14.39 6.81 5.25
CA PRO A 418 13.48 6.90 4.12
C PRO A 418 12.85 8.30 3.98
N ILE A 419 12.68 8.72 2.73
CA ILE A 419 11.91 9.92 2.34
C ILE A 419 10.51 9.47 1.95
N TRP A 420 10.42 8.62 0.92
CA TRP A 420 9.21 7.90 0.57
C TRP A 420 9.61 6.54 0.01
N SER A 421 9.40 5.47 0.79
CA SER A 421 9.88 4.13 0.42
C SER A 421 8.82 3.04 0.44
N LEU A 422 8.92 2.11 -0.50
CA LEU A 422 8.07 0.93 -0.65
C LEU A 422 8.85 -0.26 -1.21
N MET A 423 8.47 -1.47 -0.81
CA MET A 423 8.99 -2.73 -1.37
C MET A 423 10.53 -2.78 -1.44
N GLY A 424 11.22 -2.31 -0.39
CA GLY A 424 12.69 -2.25 -0.34
C GLY A 424 13.31 -1.30 -1.38
N ASN A 425 12.61 -0.23 -1.76
CA ASN A 425 13.07 0.81 -2.67
C ASN A 425 12.76 2.20 -2.08
N GLU A 426 13.73 3.10 -2.11
CA GLU A 426 13.53 4.54 -1.93
C GLU A 426 13.17 5.19 -3.28
N ASN A 427 12.24 6.14 -3.29
CA ASN A 427 11.75 6.78 -4.51
C ASN A 427 11.75 8.31 -4.50
N TRP A 428 12.12 8.93 -3.38
CA TRP A 428 12.37 10.38 -3.25
C TRP A 428 11.15 11.26 -3.54
N CYS A 429 9.94 10.76 -3.28
CA CYS A 429 8.72 11.54 -3.45
C CYS A 429 8.57 12.60 -2.34
N MET A 430 8.01 13.75 -2.71
CA MET A 430 7.84 14.94 -1.87
C MET A 430 9.17 15.54 -1.38
N SER A 431 9.12 16.34 -0.32
CA SER A 431 10.22 17.09 0.28
C SER A 431 10.44 16.67 1.74
N GLY A 432 11.43 17.28 2.40
CA GLY A 432 11.70 17.01 3.82
C GLY A 432 12.63 15.82 4.05
N TYR A 433 12.83 15.47 5.32
CA TYR A 433 13.42 14.20 5.76
C TYR A 433 12.65 13.66 6.98
N HIS A 434 11.32 13.73 6.88
CA HIS A 434 10.34 13.57 7.97
C HIS A 434 10.37 12.24 8.75
N ALA A 435 11.13 11.23 8.31
CA ALA A 435 11.52 10.11 9.17
C ALA A 435 12.08 10.59 10.52
N VAL A 436 12.84 11.68 10.54
CA VAL A 436 13.40 12.24 11.79
C VAL A 436 12.31 12.63 12.79
N SER A 437 11.17 13.17 12.32
CA SER A 437 10.03 13.48 13.16
C SER A 437 9.40 12.22 13.78
N VAL A 438 9.22 11.17 12.97
CA VAL A 438 8.65 9.89 13.43
C VAL A 438 9.54 9.25 14.50
N LEU A 439 10.85 9.21 14.27
CA LEU A 439 11.86 8.74 15.23
C LEU A 439 11.82 9.57 16.52
N ALA A 440 11.86 10.90 16.41
CA ALA A 440 11.88 11.80 17.56
C ALA A 440 10.60 11.70 18.41
N ASP A 441 9.42 11.54 17.80
CA ASP A 441 8.17 11.40 18.53
C ASP A 441 8.09 10.06 19.28
N ALA A 442 8.47 8.96 18.63
CA ALA A 442 8.54 7.64 19.26
C ALA A 442 9.54 7.62 20.42
N ILE A 443 10.72 8.21 20.24
CA ILE A 443 11.71 8.39 21.31
C ILE A 443 11.18 9.26 22.43
N THR A 444 10.53 10.38 22.12
CA THR A 444 9.99 11.32 23.11
C THR A 444 8.96 10.66 24.00
N LYS A 445 8.01 9.93 23.40
CA LYS A 445 6.96 9.15 24.08
C LYS A 445 7.47 7.85 24.74
N GLY A 446 8.73 7.46 24.54
CA GLY A 446 9.32 6.25 25.12
C GLY A 446 8.90 4.95 24.43
N VAL A 447 8.37 5.04 23.21
CA VAL A 447 8.00 3.92 22.34
C VAL A 447 9.24 3.26 21.74
N PHE A 448 10.26 4.05 21.42
CA PHE A 448 11.56 3.56 20.94
C PHE A 448 12.69 3.97 21.89
N SER A 449 13.66 3.08 22.12
CA SER A 449 14.65 3.22 23.19
C SER A 449 16.10 3.41 22.75
N ASN A 450 16.48 3.05 21.51
CA ASN A 450 17.87 3.24 21.04
C ASN A 450 18.11 4.66 20.52
N VAL A 451 18.17 5.62 21.44
CA VAL A 451 18.28 7.04 21.14
C VAL A 451 19.56 7.39 20.37
N ASP A 452 20.69 6.73 20.68
CA ASP A 452 21.98 7.03 20.05
C ASP A 452 22.03 6.57 18.58
N GLU A 453 21.53 5.36 18.28
CA GLU A 453 21.42 4.84 16.91
C GLU A 453 20.48 5.71 16.06
N ALA A 454 19.31 6.06 16.61
CA ALA A 454 18.36 6.95 15.95
C ALA A 454 18.94 8.35 15.71
N LEU A 455 19.62 8.96 16.70
CA LEU A 455 20.23 10.27 16.53
C LEU A 455 21.34 10.26 15.46
N ALA A 456 22.12 9.19 15.37
CA ALA A 456 23.11 9.02 14.32
C ALA A 456 22.46 8.99 12.92
N ALA A 457 21.41 8.18 12.74
CA ALA A 457 20.65 8.09 11.47
C ALA A 457 20.00 9.44 11.09
N MET A 458 19.42 10.15 12.08
CA MET A 458 18.82 11.47 11.90
C MET A 458 19.86 12.52 11.44
N VAL A 459 21.05 12.51 12.02
CA VAL A 459 22.15 13.44 11.68
C VAL A 459 22.81 13.09 10.34
N SER A 460 22.95 11.80 10.01
CA SER A 460 23.43 11.35 8.70
C SER A 460 22.50 11.85 7.59
N THR A 461 21.21 11.56 7.71
CA THR A 461 20.16 11.95 6.75
C THR A 461 20.14 13.45 6.49
N SER A 462 20.10 14.26 7.55
CA SER A 462 19.96 15.74 7.49
C SER A 462 21.25 16.50 7.14
N THR A 463 22.30 15.79 6.71
CA THR A 463 23.59 16.36 6.28
C THR A 463 24.04 15.91 4.88
N VAL A 464 23.28 15.04 4.18
CA VAL A 464 23.62 14.57 2.82
C VAL A 464 23.58 15.72 1.80
N PRO A 465 24.73 16.18 1.27
CA PRO A 465 24.83 17.51 0.67
C PRO A 465 24.15 17.65 -0.70
N TYR A 466 24.00 16.56 -1.45
CA TYR A 466 23.39 16.56 -2.77
C TYR A 466 21.87 16.34 -2.76
N TYR A 467 21.29 15.97 -1.61
CA TYR A 467 19.85 15.79 -1.48
C TYR A 467 19.17 17.16 -1.36
N GLU A 468 18.25 17.45 -2.30
CA GLU A 468 17.23 18.50 -2.25
C GLU A 468 17.68 19.87 -1.66
N GLY A 469 18.91 20.31 -1.96
CA GLY A 469 19.44 21.60 -1.53
C GLY A 469 20.00 21.67 -0.11
N ILE A 470 20.15 20.54 0.61
CA ILE A 470 20.73 20.48 1.96
C ILE A 470 22.07 21.22 2.07
N ALA A 471 22.97 21.12 1.09
CA ALA A 471 24.25 21.84 1.13
C ALA A 471 24.10 23.38 1.13
N ASP A 472 23.12 23.91 0.41
CA ASP A 472 22.84 25.34 0.40
C ASP A 472 22.07 25.76 1.66
N TYR A 473 21.11 24.95 2.11
CA TYR A 473 20.40 25.15 3.38
C TYR A 473 21.34 25.22 4.58
N MET A 474 22.28 24.28 4.72
CA MET A 474 23.30 24.30 5.79
C MET A 474 24.24 25.51 5.70
N LYS A 475 24.44 26.08 4.51
CA LYS A 475 25.36 27.21 4.28
C LYS A 475 24.70 28.58 4.41
N LEU A 476 23.45 28.71 3.97
CA LEU A 476 22.73 29.98 3.81
C LEU A 476 21.60 30.16 4.83
N GLY A 477 21.15 29.07 5.47
CA GLY A 477 19.94 29.03 6.30
C GLY A 477 18.63 28.90 5.51
N TYR A 478 18.69 28.71 4.18
CA TYR A 478 17.56 28.49 3.30
C TYR A 478 18.01 27.83 1.99
N ILE A 479 17.08 27.21 1.27
CA ILE A 479 17.29 26.71 -0.09
C ILE A 479 17.03 27.86 -1.09
N PRO A 480 17.92 28.14 -2.05
CA PRO A 480 17.68 29.15 -3.08
C PRO A 480 16.69 28.74 -4.18
N LEU A 481 15.81 29.67 -4.58
CA LEU A 481 14.81 29.49 -5.63
C LEU A 481 15.40 29.27 -7.03
N ASP A 482 16.55 29.88 -7.32
CA ASP A 482 17.32 29.65 -8.56
C ASP A 482 17.93 28.23 -8.63
N LYS A 483 17.81 27.44 -7.56
CA LYS A 483 18.29 26.06 -7.46
C LYS A 483 17.18 25.02 -7.26
N SER A 484 16.09 25.37 -6.57
CA SER A 484 14.92 24.49 -6.38
C SER A 484 13.59 25.21 -6.57
N GLY A 485 12.66 24.56 -7.27
CA GLY A 485 11.27 25.01 -7.40
C GLY A 485 10.42 24.85 -6.13
N THR A 486 10.89 24.08 -5.15
CA THR A 486 10.26 23.84 -3.82
C THR A 486 11.00 24.54 -2.68
N ALA A 487 11.92 25.45 -3.01
CA ALA A 487 12.87 26.08 -2.09
C ALA A 487 12.28 26.61 -0.77
N ALA A 488 11.11 27.26 -0.79
CA ALA A 488 10.49 27.84 0.39
C ALA A 488 9.78 26.78 1.25
N SER A 489 9.00 25.86 0.66
CA SER A 489 8.37 24.77 1.41
C SER A 489 9.42 23.89 2.09
N SER A 490 10.45 23.45 1.36
CA SER A 490 11.49 22.57 1.89
C SER A 490 12.35 23.27 2.96
N THR A 491 12.56 24.59 2.89
CA THR A 491 13.23 25.36 3.97
C THR A 491 12.42 25.38 5.28
N LEU A 492 11.08 25.44 5.19
CA LEU A 492 10.19 25.44 6.35
C LEU A 492 10.13 24.04 6.98
N GLU A 493 9.97 23.02 6.14
CA GLU A 493 9.95 21.61 6.54
C GLU A 493 11.27 21.18 7.19
N TYR A 494 12.42 21.57 6.61
CA TYR A 494 13.73 21.30 7.22
C TYR A 494 13.91 22.01 8.57
N ALA A 495 13.37 23.22 8.75
CA ALA A 495 13.44 23.91 10.04
C ALA A 495 12.63 23.18 11.13
N TYR A 496 11.50 22.56 10.76
CA TYR A 496 10.76 21.68 11.66
C TYR A 496 11.51 20.36 11.93
N ASP A 497 11.96 19.66 10.89
CA ASP A 497 12.70 18.41 11.03
C ASP A 497 13.96 18.60 11.90
N ASP A 498 14.69 19.71 11.72
CA ASP A 498 15.84 20.08 12.54
C ASP A 498 15.48 20.36 14.00
N TRP A 499 14.29 20.90 14.30
CA TRP A 499 13.82 21.01 15.68
C TRP A 499 13.62 19.63 16.31
N THR A 500 13.16 18.63 15.57
CA THR A 500 13.03 17.25 16.11
C THR A 500 14.40 16.63 16.41
N ILE A 501 15.41 16.90 15.57
CA ILE A 501 16.80 16.47 15.80
C ILE A 501 17.37 17.16 17.05
N TYR A 502 17.08 18.45 17.23
CA TYR A 502 17.43 19.19 18.45
C TYR A 502 16.82 18.56 19.71
N GLN A 503 15.55 18.18 19.71
CA GLN A 503 14.90 17.52 20.86
C GLN A 503 15.54 16.15 21.16
N THR A 504 15.77 15.32 20.14
CA THR A 504 16.43 14.01 20.32
C THR A 504 17.87 14.18 20.83
N ALA A 505 18.62 15.16 20.32
CA ALA A 505 19.98 15.45 20.78
C ALA A 505 20.03 15.92 22.25
N LEU A 506 19.05 16.70 22.71
CA LEU A 506 18.91 17.03 24.13
C LEU A 506 18.64 15.77 24.98
N LYS A 507 17.76 14.88 24.51
CA LYS A 507 17.42 13.63 25.22
C LYS A 507 18.58 12.64 25.28
N ALA A 508 19.43 12.59 24.25
CA ALA A 508 20.71 11.88 24.24
C ALA A 508 21.82 12.56 25.08
N GLY A 509 21.60 13.79 25.56
CA GLY A 509 22.61 14.58 26.26
C GLY A 509 23.72 15.16 25.36
N ASN A 510 23.59 15.05 24.03
CA ASN A 510 24.57 15.53 23.07
C ASN A 510 24.41 17.03 22.80
N LYS A 511 25.08 17.84 23.63
CA LYS A 511 24.99 19.31 23.61
C LYS A 511 25.52 19.96 22.32
N GLU A 512 26.49 19.35 21.65
CA GLU A 512 27.10 19.91 20.43
C GLU A 512 26.15 19.79 19.23
N ILE A 513 25.56 18.59 19.06
CA ILE A 513 24.51 18.36 18.07
C ILE A 513 23.29 19.23 18.41
N ALA A 514 22.86 19.25 19.68
CA ALA A 514 21.72 20.06 20.09
C ALA A 514 21.90 21.56 19.74
N GLU A 515 23.04 22.18 20.03
CA GLU A 515 23.26 23.61 19.70
C GLU A 515 23.37 23.87 18.19
N THR A 516 23.79 22.88 17.40
CA THR A 516 23.80 22.97 15.93
C THR A 516 22.38 22.98 15.38
N TYR A 517 21.56 22.01 15.77
CA TYR A 517 20.19 21.88 15.28
C TYR A 517 19.23 22.94 15.88
N ARG A 518 19.49 23.43 17.10
CA ARG A 518 18.76 24.59 17.68
C ARG A 518 18.87 25.84 16.81
N LYS A 519 20.00 26.06 16.12
CA LYS A 519 20.17 27.17 15.18
C LYS A 519 19.43 26.91 13.88
N ARG A 520 19.60 25.72 13.30
CA ARG A 520 18.93 25.33 12.04
C ARG A 520 17.40 25.34 12.19
N ALA A 521 16.86 24.98 13.34
CA ALA A 521 15.43 25.05 13.65
C ALA A 521 14.81 26.46 13.51
N LEU A 522 15.62 27.52 13.56
CA LEU A 522 15.18 28.91 13.37
C LEU A 522 15.33 29.40 11.91
N ASN A 523 15.74 28.54 10.98
CA ASN A 523 15.96 28.89 9.58
C ASN A 523 14.70 29.38 8.85
N TYR A 524 13.51 28.99 9.30
CA TYR A 524 12.23 29.52 8.79
C TYR A 524 12.19 31.07 8.80
N ARG A 525 12.84 31.69 9.79
CA ARG A 525 12.92 33.16 9.93
C ARG A 525 13.72 33.82 8.80
N THR A 526 14.57 33.07 8.09
CA THR A 526 15.38 33.64 7.00
C THR A 526 14.53 33.95 5.78
N ILE A 527 13.55 33.12 5.43
CA ILE A 527 12.67 33.32 4.27
C ILE A 527 11.39 34.09 4.59
N TYR A 528 11.16 34.46 5.85
CA TYR A 528 9.98 35.23 6.21
C TYR A 528 10.14 36.71 5.87
N ASP A 529 9.26 37.24 5.04
CA ASP A 529 9.26 38.65 4.61
C ASP A 529 8.18 39.42 5.37
N THR A 530 8.61 40.11 6.42
CA THR A 530 7.75 40.95 7.28
C THR A 530 7.15 42.16 6.55
N SER A 531 7.61 42.50 5.34
CA SER A 531 7.00 43.57 4.54
C SER A 531 5.70 43.16 3.84
N ILE A 532 5.51 41.85 3.65
CA ILE A 532 4.26 41.28 3.09
C ILE A 532 3.51 40.38 4.08
N GLY A 533 4.15 39.94 5.17
CA GLY A 533 3.54 39.08 6.19
C GLY A 533 3.49 37.60 5.81
N PHE A 534 4.42 37.14 4.96
CA PHE A 534 4.44 35.76 4.46
C PHE A 534 5.87 35.23 4.23
N ALA A 535 6.01 33.91 4.20
CA ALA A 535 7.20 33.23 3.69
C ALA A 535 7.37 33.52 2.19
N ARG A 536 8.55 34.00 1.81
CA ARG A 536 8.89 34.43 0.45
C ARG A 536 10.22 33.80 0.04
N PRO A 537 10.29 33.12 -1.11
CA PRO A 537 11.53 32.49 -1.55
C PRO A 537 12.64 33.52 -1.81
N ARG A 538 13.88 33.13 -1.52
CA ARG A 538 15.10 33.90 -1.79
C ARG A 538 15.93 33.27 -2.90
N TYR A 539 16.69 34.09 -3.62
CA TYR A 539 17.74 33.66 -4.54
C TYR A 539 19.09 33.46 -3.82
N SER A 540 20.05 32.83 -4.50
CA SER A 540 21.40 32.57 -3.99
C SER A 540 22.19 33.83 -3.59
N ASP A 541 21.77 35.01 -4.04
CA ASP A 541 22.34 36.32 -3.66
C ASP A 541 21.72 36.90 -2.37
N GLY A 542 20.75 36.22 -1.77
CA GLY A 542 20.02 36.65 -0.58
C GLY A 542 18.81 37.54 -0.85
N SER A 543 18.55 37.95 -2.09
CA SER A 543 17.38 38.76 -2.43
C SER A 543 16.10 37.93 -2.48
N PHE A 544 14.99 38.51 -2.03
CA PHE A 544 13.65 37.91 -2.19
C PHE A 544 13.17 37.98 -3.64
N LYS A 545 12.35 37.01 -4.08
CA LYS A 545 11.69 37.05 -5.39
C LYS A 545 10.80 38.29 -5.51
N LYS A 546 11.17 39.25 -6.38
CA LYS A 546 10.52 40.57 -6.47
C LYS A 546 9.06 40.50 -6.93
N GLU A 547 8.79 39.87 -8.06
CA GLU A 547 7.43 39.60 -8.52
C GLU A 547 6.97 38.30 -7.87
N PHE A 548 6.07 38.40 -6.89
CA PHE A 548 5.64 37.29 -6.03
C PHE A 548 4.13 37.39 -5.77
N ASP A 549 3.42 36.29 -6.02
CA ASP A 549 1.99 36.16 -5.73
C ASP A 549 1.81 35.11 -4.62
N VAL A 550 1.26 35.55 -3.48
CA VAL A 550 1.05 34.69 -2.30
C VAL A 550 0.03 33.58 -2.52
N LEU A 551 -0.82 33.69 -3.56
CA LEU A 551 -1.86 32.71 -3.89
C LEU A 551 -1.46 31.73 -5.00
N GLN A 552 -0.41 32.04 -5.77
CA GLN A 552 0.04 31.24 -6.90
C GLN A 552 0.65 29.90 -6.43
N THR A 553 0.23 28.79 -7.05
CA THR A 553 0.57 27.41 -6.64
C THR A 553 1.65 26.76 -7.51
N TYR A 554 2.28 27.51 -8.42
CA TYR A 554 3.37 27.02 -9.25
C TYR A 554 4.45 28.08 -9.47
N GLY A 555 5.73 27.69 -9.38
CA GLY A 555 6.87 28.58 -9.65
C GLY A 555 7.18 29.61 -8.54
N GLU A 556 6.52 29.52 -7.40
CA GLU A 556 6.69 30.41 -6.24
C GLU A 556 7.52 29.80 -5.09
N GLY A 557 8.16 28.64 -5.30
CA GLY A 557 9.00 28.00 -4.28
C GLY A 557 8.26 27.06 -3.33
N PHE A 558 6.99 26.70 -3.61
CA PHE A 558 6.17 25.85 -2.74
C PHE A 558 5.73 24.58 -3.48
N ILE A 559 5.82 23.43 -2.80
CA ILE A 559 5.29 22.14 -3.26
C ILE A 559 3.78 22.06 -3.02
N GLU A 560 3.00 21.69 -4.03
CA GLU A 560 1.54 21.41 -3.97
C GLU A 560 0.66 22.43 -3.21
N GLY A 561 1.10 23.69 -3.15
CA GLY A 561 0.43 24.75 -2.40
C GLY A 561 1.04 26.11 -2.70
N ASN A 562 0.71 27.11 -1.89
CA ASN A 562 1.22 28.47 -2.03
C ASN A 562 1.75 29.01 -0.70
N SER A 563 2.24 30.25 -0.74
CA SER A 563 2.75 30.97 0.43
C SER A 563 1.72 31.11 1.55
N TRP A 564 0.44 31.28 1.19
CA TRP A 564 -0.67 31.33 2.15
C TRP A 564 -0.87 30.01 2.91
N ASN A 565 -0.58 28.85 2.29
CA ASN A 565 -0.60 27.56 2.98
C ASN A 565 0.65 27.38 3.86
N PHE A 566 1.83 27.64 3.30
CA PHE A 566 3.11 27.27 3.93
C PHE A 566 3.62 28.26 4.97
N SER A 567 3.24 29.54 4.94
CA SER A 567 3.74 30.53 5.92
C SER A 567 3.44 30.18 7.38
N PHE A 568 2.45 29.31 7.62
CA PHE A 568 2.08 28.80 8.93
C PHE A 568 2.80 27.50 9.31
N HIS A 569 3.67 26.96 8.45
CA HIS A 569 4.40 25.71 8.67
C HIS A 569 5.61 25.89 9.59
N VAL A 570 5.34 26.35 10.82
CA VAL A 570 6.30 26.53 11.91
C VAL A 570 5.72 25.95 13.21
N PRO A 571 5.30 24.67 13.23
CA PRO A 571 4.58 24.09 14.38
C PRO A 571 5.45 24.01 15.65
N HIS A 572 6.78 24.09 15.51
CA HIS A 572 7.75 24.06 16.60
C HIS A 572 8.03 25.41 17.27
N ASP A 573 7.70 26.54 16.64
CA ASP A 573 7.94 27.90 17.16
C ASP A 573 6.80 28.87 16.79
N VAL A 574 5.56 28.49 17.16
CA VAL A 574 4.36 29.31 16.94
C VAL A 574 4.49 30.71 17.55
N PHE A 575 5.11 30.85 18.72
CA PHE A 575 5.35 32.17 19.33
C PHE A 575 6.36 33.01 18.53
N GLY A 576 7.44 32.41 18.03
CA GLY A 576 8.35 33.07 17.09
C GLY A 576 7.70 33.44 15.75
N MET A 577 6.63 32.74 15.35
CA MET A 577 5.81 33.10 14.20
C MET A 577 4.91 34.31 14.52
N ILE A 578 4.25 34.34 15.69
CA ILE A 578 3.48 35.50 16.18
C ILE A 578 4.35 36.77 16.23
N ASP A 579 5.57 36.67 16.78
CA ASP A 579 6.54 37.77 16.81
C ASP A 579 6.85 38.33 15.40
N LEU A 580 7.01 37.44 14.41
CA LEU A 580 7.28 37.81 13.02
C LEU A 580 6.05 38.39 12.30
N MET A 581 4.84 37.99 12.70
CA MET A 581 3.58 38.53 12.18
C MET A 581 3.20 39.88 12.78
N GLY A 582 3.88 40.30 13.86
CA GLY A 582 3.74 41.63 14.47
C GLY A 582 2.97 41.67 15.79
N GLY A 583 2.67 40.52 16.39
CA GLY A 583 1.94 40.41 17.67
C GLY A 583 0.74 39.45 17.60
N GLU A 584 0.04 39.32 18.73
CA GLU A 584 -1.20 38.53 18.90
C GLU A 584 -2.40 39.07 18.09
#